data_AF-A0A6V7J528-F1
#
_entry.id   AF-A0A6V7J528-F1
#
_cell.length_a   1.000
_cell.length_b   1.000
_cell.length_c   1.000
_cell.angle_alpha   90.00
_cell.angle_beta   90.00
_cell.angle_gamma   90.00
#
_symmetry.space_group_name_H-M   'P 1'
#
loop_
_entity.id
_entity.type
_entity.pdbx_description
1 polymer ?
#
loop_
_entity_poly.entity_id
_entity_poly.type
_entity_poly.pdbx_seq_one_letter_code
_entity_poly.pdbx_strand_id
1 'polypeptide(L)'
;HAVFKIFLTTLSDPKWGNDERIVLKKLCSLYGASILERRLGDLYAGGYASPSSNFSQLLRTGMINLSRDLINEAQALVDVLAPPDFILNSPLGMSDGRVYEHLEKALKRNPETFERPEWWREILPSKL
;
A
#
# COMPACT_ATOMS: atom_id res chain seq x y z
N HIS A 1 -6.96 -17.74 -3.26
CA HIS A 1 -7.20 -18.80 -2.27
C HIS A 1 -5.91 -19.41 -1.71
N ALA A 2 -4.96 -19.87 -2.53
CA ALA A 2 -3.70 -20.45 -2.03
C ALA A 2 -2.90 -19.50 -1.12
N VAL A 3 -2.75 -18.23 -1.50
CA VAL A 3 -2.01 -17.22 -0.70
C VAL A 3 -2.62 -17.01 0.69
N PHE A 4 -3.95 -16.85 0.78
CA PHE A 4 -4.63 -16.69 2.07
C PHE A 4 -4.46 -17.90 2.98
N LYS A 5 -4.58 -19.12 2.41
CA LYS A 5 -4.33 -20.36 3.14
C LYS A 5 -2.89 -20.44 3.64
N ILE A 6 -1.91 -20.11 2.79
CA ILE A 6 -0.48 -20.09 3.14
C ILE A 6 -0.22 -19.09 4.26
N PHE A 7 -0.85 -17.91 4.22
CA PHE A 7 -0.73 -16.91 5.28
C PHE A 7 -1.23 -17.50 6.61
N LEU A 8 -2.43 -18.07 6.65
CA LEU A 8 -2.99 -18.68 7.86
C LEU A 8 -2.12 -19.82 8.42
N THR A 9 -1.59 -20.69 7.56
CA THR A 9 -0.68 -21.76 8.00
C THR A 9 0.63 -21.18 8.52
N THR A 10 1.18 -20.16 7.86
CA THR A 10 2.42 -19.50 8.29
C THR A 10 2.22 -18.79 9.63
N LEU A 11 1.06 -18.18 9.86
CA LEU A 11 0.67 -17.57 11.12
C LEU A 11 0.55 -18.56 12.28
N SER A 12 0.42 -19.86 12.00
CA SER A 12 0.32 -20.92 13.01
C SER A 12 1.69 -21.44 13.43
N ASP A 13 2.74 -21.17 12.65
CA ASP A 13 4.13 -21.56 12.90
C ASP A 13 4.60 -21.05 14.28
N PRO A 14 5.24 -21.90 15.11
CA PRO A 14 5.74 -21.50 16.43
C PRO A 14 6.90 -20.49 16.37
N LYS A 15 7.49 -20.24 15.19
CA LYS A 15 8.55 -19.23 15.03
C LYS A 15 8.11 -17.80 15.37
N TRP A 16 6.81 -17.52 15.34
CA TRP A 16 6.28 -16.18 15.62
C TRP A 16 5.97 -16.01 17.10
N GLY A 17 6.51 -14.95 17.70
CA GLY A 17 6.13 -14.47 19.02
C GLY A 17 4.67 -14.02 19.07
N ASN A 18 4.20 -13.73 20.29
CA ASN A 18 2.79 -13.40 20.51
C ASN A 18 2.41 -12.06 19.88
N ASP A 19 3.29 -11.06 19.99
CA ASP A 19 3.04 -9.70 19.53
C ASP A 19 3.05 -9.62 18.00
N GLU A 20 4.03 -10.26 17.35
CA GLU A 20 4.08 -10.35 15.88
C GLU A 20 2.84 -11.08 15.35
N ARG A 21 2.42 -12.16 16.03
CA ARG A 21 1.24 -12.92 15.62
C ARG A 21 -0.03 -12.09 15.71
N ILE A 22 -0.17 -11.20 16.70
CA ILE A 22 -1.32 -10.29 16.80
C ILE A 22 -1.34 -9.35 15.59
N VAL A 23 -0.22 -8.70 15.26
CA VAL A 23 -0.13 -7.76 14.14
C VAL A 23 -0.35 -8.47 12.80
N LEU A 24 0.31 -9.61 12.58
CA LEU A 24 0.18 -10.40 11.36
C LEU A 24 -1.24 -10.97 11.19
N LYS A 25 -1.96 -11.27 12.28
CA LYS A 25 -3.38 -11.67 12.23
C LYS A 25 -4.26 -10.51 11.76
N LYS A 26 -4.05 -9.28 12.25
CA LYS A 26 -4.76 -8.10 11.76
C LYS A 26 -4.50 -7.91 10.26
N LEU A 27 -3.25 -8.00 9.83
CA LEU A 27 -2.86 -7.87 8.42
C LEU A 27 -3.47 -8.97 7.54
N CYS A 28 -3.46 -10.23 8.00
CA CYS A 28 -4.09 -11.34 7.30
C CYS A 28 -5.61 -11.14 7.19
N SER A 29 -6.25 -10.62 8.24
CA SER A 29 -7.69 -10.32 8.25
C SER A 29 -8.02 -9.21 7.25
N LEU A 30 -7.21 -8.15 7.20
CA LEU A 30 -7.37 -7.06 6.24
C LEU A 30 -7.18 -7.55 4.80
N TYR A 31 -6.17 -8.38 4.55
CA TYR A 31 -5.94 -9.01 3.24
C TYR A 31 -7.13 -9.88 2.81
N GLY A 32 -7.62 -10.75 3.71
CA GLY A 32 -8.80 -11.59 3.49
C GLY A 32 -10.04 -10.77 3.18
N ALA A 33 -10.30 -9.72 3.98
CA ALA A 33 -11.41 -8.80 3.77
C ALA A 33 -11.33 -8.11 2.39
N SER A 34 -10.15 -7.67 1.94
CA SER A 34 -9.99 -7.07 0.61
C SER A 34 -10.26 -8.05 -0.54
N ILE A 35 -9.92 -9.33 -0.37
CA ILE A 35 -10.27 -10.37 -1.36
C ILE A 35 -11.78 -10.56 -1.42
N LEU A 36 -12.44 -10.63 -0.25
CA LEU A 36 -13.90 -10.78 -0.18
C LEU A 36 -14.60 -9.56 -0.79
N GLU A 37 -14.09 -8.34 -0.54
CA GLU A 37 -14.66 -7.11 -1.06
C GLU A 37 -14.56 -7.05 -2.59
N ARG A 38 -13.43 -7.47 -3.16
CA ARG A 38 -13.25 -7.58 -4.62
C ARG A 38 -14.14 -8.65 -5.28
N ARG A 39 -14.53 -9.68 -4.53
CA ARG A 39 -15.40 -10.78 -5.00
C ARG A 39 -16.81 -10.71 -4.44
N LEU A 40 -17.23 -9.53 -4.01
CA LEU A 40 -18.53 -9.34 -3.38
C LEU A 40 -19.68 -9.80 -4.28
N GLY A 41 -19.59 -9.57 -5.60
CA GLY A 41 -20.56 -10.07 -6.58
C GLY A 41 -20.69 -11.60 -6.61
N ASP A 42 -19.56 -12.32 -6.60
CA ASP A 42 -19.52 -13.79 -6.54
C ASP A 42 -20.17 -14.31 -5.25
N LEU A 43 -19.97 -13.61 -4.12
CA LEU A 43 -20.55 -13.97 -2.82
C LEU A 43 -22.07 -13.82 -2.81
N TYR A 44 -22.60 -12.74 -3.39
CA TYR A 44 -24.05 -12.57 -3.54
C TYR A 44 -24.65 -13.58 -4.53
N ALA A 45 -24.02 -13.77 -5.69
CA ALA A 45 -24.49 -14.71 -6.70
C ALA A 45 -24.45 -16.17 -6.22
N GLY A 46 -23.43 -16.52 -5.44
CA GLY A 46 -23.27 -17.85 -4.85
C GLY A 46 -24.11 -18.11 -3.59
N GLY A 47 -24.93 -17.14 -3.15
CA GLY A 47 -25.77 -17.28 -1.95
C GLY A 47 -25.01 -17.22 -0.62
N TYR A 48 -23.72 -16.87 -0.63
CA TYR A 48 -22.91 -16.66 0.57
C TYR A 48 -23.18 -15.30 1.23
N ALA A 49 -23.81 -14.36 0.51
CA ALA A 49 -24.30 -13.09 1.03
C ALA A 49 -25.74 -12.84 0.55
N SER A 50 -26.58 -12.28 1.42
CA SER A 50 -27.98 -11.96 1.08
C SER A 50 -28.14 -10.47 0.74
N PRO A 51 -28.89 -10.09 -0.30
CA PRO A 51 -29.20 -8.68 -0.59
C PRO A 51 -29.84 -7.93 0.58
N SER A 52 -30.56 -8.63 1.46
CA SER A 52 -31.16 -8.08 2.68
C SER A 52 -30.17 -7.93 3.85
N SER A 53 -28.94 -8.44 3.71
CA SER A 53 -27.89 -8.34 4.72
C SER A 53 -27.02 -7.10 4.51
N ASN A 54 -26.60 -6.49 5.62
CA ASN A 54 -25.63 -5.38 5.62
C ASN A 54 -24.18 -5.87 5.41
N PHE A 55 -23.98 -7.02 4.77
CA PHE A 55 -22.69 -7.70 4.66
C PHE A 55 -21.60 -6.80 4.05
N SER A 56 -21.91 -6.12 2.94
CA SER A 56 -20.97 -5.22 2.27
C SER A 56 -20.55 -4.03 3.15
N GLN A 57 -21.48 -3.45 3.88
CA GLN A 57 -21.23 -2.33 4.79
C GLN A 57 -20.40 -2.76 6.01
N LEU A 58 -20.74 -3.91 6.60
CA LEU A 58 -19.99 -4.49 7.71
C LEU A 58 -18.56 -4.84 7.29
N LEU A 59 -18.38 -5.43 6.11
CA LEU A 59 -17.07 -5.77 5.57
C LEU A 59 -16.19 -4.53 5.42
N ARG A 60 -16.71 -3.47 4.78
CA ARG A 60 -15.97 -2.19 4.62
C ARG A 60 -15.68 -1.52 5.95
N THR A 61 -16.62 -1.56 6.88
CA THR A 61 -16.43 -1.02 8.24
C THR A 61 -15.32 -1.76 8.97
N GLY A 62 -15.31 -3.10 8.88
CA GLY A 62 -14.25 -3.94 9.43
C GLY A 62 -12.88 -3.63 8.82
N MET A 63 -12.81 -3.42 7.50
CA MET A 63 -11.56 -3.00 6.84
C MET A 63 -11.05 -1.66 7.35
N ILE A 64 -11.92 -0.65 7.50
CA ILE A 64 -11.54 0.66 8.04
C ILE A 64 -11.01 0.53 9.47
N ASN A 65 -11.68 -0.26 10.31
CA ASN A 65 -11.25 -0.48 11.70
C ASN A 65 -9.89 -1.20 11.74
N LEU A 66 -9.71 -2.26 10.95
CA LEU A 66 -8.42 -2.96 10.86
C LEU A 66 -7.30 -2.04 10.38
N SER A 67 -7.56 -1.17 9.40
CA SER A 67 -6.57 -0.19 8.93
C SER A 67 -6.21 0.83 10.01
N ARG A 68 -7.17 1.28 10.82
CA ARG A 68 -6.91 2.15 11.98
C ARG A 68 -6.09 1.43 13.04
N ASP A 69 -6.39 0.16 13.30
CA ASP A 69 -5.68 -0.65 14.30
C ASP A 69 -4.26 -1.03 13.89
N LEU A 70 -3.92 -0.91 12.59
CA LEU A 70 -2.61 -1.24 12.02
C LEU A 70 -1.75 0.00 11.74
N ILE A 71 -2.29 1.22 11.91
CA ILE A 71 -1.58 2.45 11.54
C ILE A 71 -0.29 2.62 12.35
N ASN A 72 -0.27 2.15 13.61
CA ASN A 72 0.87 2.30 14.52
C ASN A 72 2.01 1.34 14.15
N GLU A 73 1.66 0.16 13.63
CA GLU A 73 2.61 -0.87 13.22
C GLU A 73 3.01 -0.76 11.75
N ALA A 74 2.33 0.10 10.97
CA ALA A 74 2.52 0.24 9.54
C ALA A 74 3.97 0.56 9.15
N GLN A 75 4.63 1.47 9.87
CA GLN A 75 6.03 1.83 9.61
C GLN A 75 6.95 0.61 9.83
N ALA A 76 6.84 -0.07 10.97
CA ALA A 76 7.65 -1.24 11.28
C ALA A 76 7.43 -2.39 10.27
N LEU A 77 6.18 -2.60 9.82
CA LEU A 77 5.85 -3.59 8.79
C LEU A 77 6.50 -3.27 7.45
N VAL A 78 6.55 -1.99 7.07
CA VAL A 78 7.21 -1.55 5.84
C VAL A 78 8.72 -1.65 5.97
N ASP A 79 9.29 -1.24 7.11
CA ASP A 79 10.74 -1.27 7.35
C ASP A 79 11.32 -2.69 7.25
N VAL A 80 10.58 -3.71 7.71
CA VAL A 80 10.99 -5.13 7.59
C VAL A 80 11.06 -5.59 6.13
N LEU A 81 10.27 -4.99 5.24
CA LEU A 81 10.22 -5.33 3.82
C LEU A 81 11.06 -4.40 2.94
N ALA A 82 11.43 -3.22 3.45
CA ALA A 82 12.09 -2.19 2.70
C ALA A 82 13.50 -2.64 2.28
N PRO A 83 13.84 -2.61 0.98
CA PRO A 83 15.22 -2.78 0.56
C PRO A 83 16.05 -1.54 0.95
N PRO A 84 17.39 -1.64 0.98
CA PRO A 84 18.25 -0.48 1.19
C PRO A 84 17.93 0.68 0.24
N ASP A 85 18.08 1.92 0.71
CA ASP A 85 17.71 3.15 -0.02
C ASP A 85 18.31 3.23 -1.44
N PHE A 86 19.52 2.70 -1.65
CA PHE A 86 20.16 2.69 -2.97
C PHE A 86 19.46 1.76 -3.97
N ILE A 87 18.81 0.69 -3.49
CA ILE A 87 17.99 -0.21 -4.31
C ILE A 87 16.62 0.41 -4.53
N LEU A 88 16.03 0.99 -3.48
CA LEU A 88 14.73 1.66 -3.55
C LEU A 88 14.76 2.84 -4.54
N ASN A 89 15.87 3.58 -4.57
CA ASN A 89 16.16 4.67 -5.50
C ASN A 89 14.99 5.68 -5.64
N SER A 90 14.34 5.98 -4.51
CA SER A 90 13.16 6.83 -4.45
C SER A 90 13.38 7.94 -3.44
N PRO A 91 13.33 9.23 -3.85
CA PRO A 91 13.49 10.35 -2.92
C PRO A 91 12.35 10.45 -1.90
N LEU A 92 11.17 9.88 -2.21
CA LEU A 92 10.03 9.84 -1.29
C LEU A 92 10.11 8.71 -0.26
N GLY A 93 10.86 7.67 -0.56
CA GLY A 93 10.95 6.46 0.25
C GLY A 93 12.23 6.35 1.09
N MET A 94 13.02 7.41 1.17
CA MET A 94 14.29 7.41 1.90
C MET A 94 14.06 7.15 3.40
N SER A 95 14.85 6.24 3.96
CA SER A 95 14.73 5.77 5.35
C SER A 95 14.97 6.86 6.42
N ASP A 96 15.65 7.96 6.08
CA ASP A 96 15.93 9.06 7.01
C ASP A 96 14.76 10.04 7.21
N GLY A 97 13.65 9.85 6.49
CA GLY A 97 12.44 10.66 6.59
C GLY A 97 12.58 12.09 6.05
N ARG A 98 13.72 12.48 5.48
CA ARG A 98 13.96 13.85 4.95
C ARG A 98 13.47 14.00 3.52
N VAL A 99 12.19 13.67 3.32
CA VAL A 99 11.55 13.57 2.01
C VAL A 99 11.76 14.82 1.14
N TYR A 100 11.56 16.01 1.71
CA TYR A 100 11.67 17.26 0.95
C TYR A 100 13.10 17.57 0.51
N GLU A 101 14.09 17.29 1.35
CA GLU A 101 15.51 17.50 1.02
C GLU A 101 15.94 16.57 -0.13
N HIS A 102 15.54 15.30 -0.06
CA HIS A 102 15.83 14.33 -1.12
C HIS A 102 15.11 14.65 -2.43
N LEU A 103 13.86 15.13 -2.34
CA LEU A 103 13.10 15.58 -3.51
C LEU A 103 13.77 16.79 -4.17
N GLU A 104 14.16 17.79 -3.37
CA GLU A 104 14.89 18.95 -3.85
C GLU A 104 16.20 18.55 -4.53
N LYS A 105 16.98 17.66 -3.89
CA LYS A 105 18.22 17.13 -4.45
C LYS A 105 17.99 16.36 -5.75
N ALA A 106 16.92 15.59 -5.84
CA ALA A 106 16.55 14.86 -7.05
C ALA A 106 16.18 15.80 -8.21
N LEU A 107 15.43 16.87 -7.93
CA LEU A 107 15.09 17.90 -8.92
C LEU A 107 16.33 18.67 -9.38
N LYS A 108 17.21 19.07 -8.44
CA LYS A 108 18.46 19.79 -8.74
C LYS A 108 19.53 18.93 -9.42
N ARG A 109 19.39 17.60 -9.41
CA ARG A 109 20.35 16.69 -10.07
C ARG A 109 20.42 16.91 -11.57
N ASN A 110 19.30 17.28 -12.18
CA ASN A 110 19.22 17.58 -13.61
C ASN A 110 19.07 19.10 -13.79
N PRO A 111 20.10 19.81 -14.27
CA PRO A 111 20.06 21.28 -14.40
C PRO A 111 18.93 21.76 -15.32
N GLU A 112 18.61 20.97 -16.37
CA GLU A 112 17.50 21.24 -17.31
C GLU A 112 16.12 21.31 -16.64
N THR A 113 15.95 20.76 -15.42
CA THR A 113 14.66 20.70 -14.70
C THR A 113 14.05 22.07 -14.46
N PHE A 114 14.89 23.07 -14.20
CA PHE A 114 14.45 24.44 -13.91
C PHE A 114 14.73 25.41 -15.05
N GLU A 115 15.32 24.90 -16.13
CA GLU A 115 15.62 25.68 -17.32
C GLU A 115 14.48 25.56 -18.33
N ARG A 116 14.51 26.47 -19.30
CA ARG A 116 13.56 26.44 -20.39
C ARG A 116 13.99 25.34 -21.37
N PRO A 117 13.09 24.43 -21.78
CA PRO A 117 13.47 23.37 -22.70
C PRO A 117 13.92 23.95 -24.03
N GLU A 118 14.90 23.33 -24.69
CA GLU A 118 15.47 23.81 -25.96
C GLU A 118 14.40 24.05 -27.04
N TRP A 119 13.38 23.20 -27.08
CA TRP A 119 12.27 23.25 -28.04
C TRP A 119 11.19 24.30 -27.72
N TRP A 120 11.34 25.12 -26.67
CA TRP A 120 10.29 26.06 -26.25
C TRP A 120 9.86 27.06 -27.35
N ARG A 121 10.73 27.33 -28.33
CA ARG A 121 10.44 28.22 -29.47
C ARG A 121 9.60 27.54 -30.56
N GLU A 122 9.65 26.22 -30.65
CA GLU A 122 8.93 25.43 -31.66
C GLU A 122 7.42 25.41 -31.41
N ILE A 123 7.00 25.62 -30.16
CA ILE A 123 5.59 25.67 -29.74
C ILE A 123 4.98 27.07 -29.78
N LEU A 124 5.78 28.12 -30.05
CA LEU A 124 5.26 29.47 -30.17
C LEU A 124 4.60 29.65 -31.53
N PRO A 125 3.36 30.18 -31.60
CA PRO A 125 2.75 30.51 -32.88
C PRO A 125 3.61 31.57 -33.60
N SER A 126 3.95 31.30 -34.86
CA SER A 126 4.66 32.23 -35.72
C SER A 126 3.89 33.54 -35.80
N LYS A 127 4.55 34.68 -35.49
CA LYS A 127 3.95 36.01 -35.62
C LYS A 127 3.53 36.22 -37.08
N LEU A 128 2.21 36.26 -37.31
CA LEU A 128 1.58 36.77 -38.53
C LEU A 128 1.86 38.28 -38.65
#